data_AF-A0A0G2F771-F1
#
_entry.id   AF-A0A0G2F771-F1
#
_cell.length_a   1.000
_cell.length_b   1.000
_cell.length_c   1.000
_cell.angle_alpha   90.00
_cell.angle_beta   90.00
_cell.angle_gamma   90.00
#
_symmetry.space_group_name_H-M   'P 1'
#
loop_
_entity.id
_entity.type
_entity.pdbx_description
1 polymer ?
#
loop_
_entity_poly.entity_id
_entity_poly.type
_entity_poly.pdbx_seq_one_letter_code
_entity_poly.pdbx_strand_id
1 'polypeptide(L)'
;MGGIISKKGHLAGAEETGEGWESYLTPEEQEAVLHEAHLIRQGHQPECHHQRQGSAIFWAPVSRYHLRCKLAALLAALQEGADPNEEESEPRLVLRSGRPLDLCLDYTKADVADQSLLNNIPVIQMLLDHGADPRLDPIPPLKHLPACPVKPVEQARREAAAAKGPMKRFYEEAHRVLKKAADRLDWLDRLENVSSSDKSTLGLDGTEKGPRQT
;
A
#
# COMPACT_ATOMS: atom_id res chain seq x y z
N MET A 1 -23.20 -23.33 1.10
CA MET A 1 -22.94 -21.88 1.16
C MET A 1 -21.86 -21.66 2.20
N GLY A 2 -20.59 -21.55 1.77
CA GLY A 2 -19.46 -21.34 2.67
C GLY A 2 -19.29 -19.85 2.94
N GLY A 3 -19.45 -19.44 4.19
CA GLY A 3 -19.19 -18.07 4.62
C GLY A 3 -17.69 -17.82 4.63
N ILE A 4 -17.22 -16.91 3.77
CA ILE A 4 -15.86 -16.37 3.82
C ILE A 4 -15.84 -15.39 5.01
N ILE A 5 -15.19 -15.79 6.09
CA ILE A 5 -14.95 -14.93 7.25
C ILE A 5 -13.81 -13.99 6.86
N SER A 6 -14.12 -12.81 6.31
CA SER A 6 -13.14 -11.73 6.18
C SER A 6 -12.71 -11.32 7.58
N LYS A 7 -11.54 -11.78 8.01
CA LYS A 7 -10.84 -11.26 9.18
C LYS A 7 -10.48 -9.80 8.90
N LYS A 8 -11.38 -8.87 9.22
CA LYS A 8 -11.02 -7.48 9.49
C LYS A 8 -10.19 -7.48 10.77
N GLY A 9 -8.88 -7.74 10.62
CA GLY A 9 -7.89 -7.40 11.62
C GLY A 9 -7.83 -5.89 11.72
N HIS A 10 -8.74 -5.30 12.49
CA HIS A 10 -8.66 -3.91 12.88
C HIS A 10 -7.40 -3.78 13.75
N LEU A 11 -6.32 -3.24 13.17
CA LEU A 11 -5.06 -2.94 13.84
C LEU A 11 -5.27 -1.80 14.84
N ALA A 12 -6.04 -2.05 15.91
CA ALA A 12 -6.46 -1.08 16.91
C ALA A 12 -5.36 -0.73 17.94
N GLY A 13 -4.09 -0.78 17.54
CA GLY A 13 -2.95 -0.57 18.43
C GLY A 13 -1.86 0.34 17.87
N ALA A 14 -2.17 1.14 16.85
CA ALA A 14 -1.29 2.23 16.45
C ALA A 14 -1.53 3.39 17.41
N GLU A 15 -0.58 3.64 18.32
CA GLU A 15 -0.47 4.95 18.97
C GLU A 15 -0.61 6.04 17.90
N GLU A 16 -1.36 7.11 18.21
CA GLU A 16 -1.53 8.32 17.40
C GLU A 16 -0.20 9.05 17.19
N THR A 17 0.77 8.38 16.57
CA THR A 17 1.82 9.04 15.85
C THR A 17 1.11 9.72 14.69
N GLY A 18 0.99 11.05 14.72
CA GLY A 18 0.36 11.87 13.68
C GLY A 18 1.12 11.82 12.35
N GLU A 19 1.44 10.62 11.88
CA GLU A 19 2.34 10.27 10.79
C GLU A 19 1.61 9.45 9.71
N GLY A 20 0.28 9.54 9.64
CA GLY A 20 -0.52 9.01 8.54
C GLY A 20 -0.44 9.90 7.29
N TRP A 21 -1.07 9.49 6.21
CA TRP A 21 -1.14 10.27 4.96
C TRP A 21 -1.76 11.66 5.19
N GLU A 22 -2.61 11.81 6.22
CA GLU A 22 -3.23 13.06 6.63
C GLU A 22 -2.21 14.12 7.04
N SER A 23 -1.03 13.71 7.54
CA SER A 23 0.03 14.63 7.98
C SER A 23 0.64 15.46 6.84
N TYR A 24 0.39 15.05 5.59
CA TYR A 24 0.85 15.74 4.39
C TYR A 24 -0.16 16.77 3.86
N LEU A 25 -1.32 16.92 4.51
CA LEU A 25 -2.44 17.75 4.05
C LEU A 25 -2.91 18.71 5.13
N THR A 26 -3.48 19.84 4.74
CA THR A 26 -4.23 20.68 5.68
C THR A 26 -5.55 20.02 6.07
N PRO A 27 -6.17 20.37 7.22
CA PRO A 27 -7.47 19.84 7.60
C PRO A 27 -8.55 20.01 6.52
N GLU A 28 -8.53 21.14 5.79
CA GLU A 28 -9.46 21.41 4.69
C GLU A 28 -9.22 20.48 3.50
N GLU A 29 -7.95 20.19 3.18
CA GLU A 29 -7.60 19.23 2.15
C GLU A 29 -8.01 17.81 2.53
N GLN A 30 -7.84 17.42 3.79
CA GLN A 30 -8.29 16.12 4.31
C GLN A 30 -9.81 15.97 4.17
N GLU A 31 -10.58 16.97 4.61
CA GLU A 31 -12.05 16.99 4.48
C GLU A 31 -12.46 16.89 3.01
N ALA A 32 -11.77 17.63 2.12
CA ALA A 32 -12.04 17.56 0.69
C ALA A 32 -11.74 16.17 0.09
N VAL A 33 -10.65 15.51 0.50
CA VAL A 33 -10.35 14.12 0.09
C VAL A 33 -11.45 13.17 0.56
N LEU A 34 -11.87 13.27 1.83
CA LEU A 34 -12.91 12.42 2.39
C LEU A 34 -14.26 12.61 1.70
N HIS A 35 -14.65 13.87 1.46
CA HIS A 35 -15.86 14.22 0.74
C HIS A 35 -15.83 13.71 -0.71
N GLU A 36 -14.73 13.93 -1.43
CA GLU A 36 -14.56 13.49 -2.81
C GLU A 36 -14.55 11.95 -2.91
N ALA A 37 -13.89 11.25 -1.98
CA ALA A 37 -13.93 9.78 -1.88
C ALA A 37 -15.36 9.25 -1.65
N HIS A 38 -16.13 9.92 -0.77
CA HIS A 38 -17.52 9.57 -0.53
C HIS A 38 -18.39 9.72 -1.79
N LEU A 39 -18.22 10.81 -2.54
CA LEU A 39 -18.93 11.03 -3.80
C LEU A 39 -18.60 9.96 -4.85
N ILE A 40 -17.32 9.59 -4.98
CA ILE A 40 -16.87 8.51 -5.89
C ILE A 40 -17.60 7.21 -5.61
N ARG A 41 -17.71 6.82 -4.33
CA ARG A 41 -18.41 5.60 -3.91
C ARG A 41 -19.92 5.64 -4.16
N GLN A 42 -20.50 6.84 -4.29
CA GLN A 42 -21.89 7.03 -4.70
C GLN A 42 -22.07 7.01 -6.23
N GLY A 43 -21.01 6.77 -7.00
CA GLY A 43 -21.03 6.75 -8.46
C GLY A 43 -20.82 8.11 -9.11
N HIS A 44 -20.48 9.16 -8.36
CA HIS A 44 -20.08 10.43 -8.96
C HIS A 44 -18.70 10.27 -9.60
N GLN A 45 -18.56 10.72 -10.83
CA GLN A 45 -17.23 10.85 -11.44
C GLN A 45 -16.65 12.21 -11.04
N PRO A 46 -15.50 12.26 -10.34
CA PRO A 46 -14.84 13.52 -10.08
C PRO A 46 -14.45 14.18 -11.39
N GLU A 47 -14.41 15.51 -11.41
CA GLU A 47 -14.02 16.26 -12.61
C GLU A 47 -12.62 15.89 -13.12
N CYS A 48 -11.79 15.36 -12.22
CA CYS A 48 -10.46 14.83 -12.54
C CYS A 48 -10.46 13.40 -13.10
N HIS A 49 -11.59 12.73 -13.33
CA HIS A 49 -11.63 11.38 -13.90
C HIS A 49 -11.94 11.42 -15.40
N HIS A 50 -10.91 11.41 -16.23
CA HIS A 50 -11.12 10.98 -17.62
C HIS A 50 -11.18 9.45 -17.60
N GLN A 51 -12.34 8.90 -17.96
CA GLN A 51 -12.66 7.47 -18.06
C GLN A 51 -11.44 6.57 -18.30
N ARG A 52 -10.82 6.10 -17.22
CA ARG A 52 -9.96 4.93 -17.26
C ARG A 52 -10.78 3.75 -16.79
N GLN A 53 -10.83 2.72 -17.64
CA GLN A 53 -11.31 1.42 -17.23
C GLN A 53 -10.28 0.82 -16.26
N GLY A 54 -10.74 0.23 -15.15
CA GLY A 54 -9.89 -0.39 -14.14
C GLY A 54 -9.98 0.26 -12.76
N SER A 55 -9.50 -0.45 -11.74
CA SER A 55 -9.51 -0.01 -10.34
C SER A 55 -8.62 1.23 -10.14
N ALA A 56 -9.07 2.16 -9.30
CA ALA A 56 -8.30 3.37 -8.96
C ALA A 56 -6.98 3.07 -8.26
N ILE A 57 -6.88 1.91 -7.62
CA ILE A 57 -5.67 1.48 -6.93
C ILE A 57 -4.45 1.39 -7.86
N PHE A 58 -4.66 1.12 -9.16
CA PHE A 58 -3.58 0.97 -10.14
C PHE A 58 -3.31 2.24 -10.94
N TRP A 59 -4.33 3.04 -11.26
CA TRP A 59 -4.09 4.25 -12.06
C TRP A 59 -3.74 5.47 -11.22
N ALA A 60 -4.20 5.58 -9.97
CA ALA A 60 -3.96 6.77 -9.14
C ALA A 60 -2.47 7.07 -8.92
N PRO A 61 -1.60 6.08 -8.55
CA PRO A 61 -0.16 6.28 -8.37
C PRO A 61 0.56 6.91 -9.57
N VAL A 62 0.10 6.56 -10.76
CA VAL A 62 0.74 6.86 -12.06
C VAL A 62 -0.10 7.82 -12.91
N SER A 63 -1.02 8.54 -12.27
CA SER A 63 -1.82 9.57 -12.91
C SER A 63 -1.16 10.94 -12.76
N ARG A 64 -1.54 11.85 -13.65
CA ARG A 64 -1.12 13.26 -13.65
C ARG A 64 -2.10 14.14 -12.86
N TYR A 65 -3.08 13.53 -12.19
CA TYR A 65 -4.10 14.27 -11.47
C TYR A 65 -3.53 14.92 -10.22
N HIS A 66 -4.23 15.97 -9.77
CA HIS A 66 -3.91 16.63 -8.52
C HIS A 66 -3.88 15.63 -7.37
N LEU A 67 -3.00 15.86 -6.39
CA LEU A 67 -2.81 14.95 -5.24
C LEU A 67 -4.16 14.60 -4.58
N ARG A 68 -4.99 15.61 -4.31
CA ARG A 68 -6.34 15.43 -3.75
C ARG A 68 -7.16 14.37 -4.49
N CYS A 69 -7.21 14.46 -5.81
CA CYS A 69 -7.93 13.50 -6.65
C CYS A 69 -7.34 12.10 -6.59
N LYS A 70 -6.01 11.98 -6.58
CA LYS A 70 -5.34 10.68 -6.43
C LYS A 70 -5.75 10.01 -5.12
N LEU A 71 -5.68 10.76 -4.02
CA LEU A 71 -6.00 10.28 -2.68
C LEU A 71 -7.48 9.93 -2.54
N ALA A 72 -8.38 10.78 -3.05
CA ALA A 72 -9.82 10.52 -3.00
C ALA A 72 -10.21 9.24 -3.76
N ALA A 73 -9.69 9.07 -4.97
CA ALA A 73 -9.96 7.88 -5.78
C ALA A 73 -9.34 6.61 -5.19
N LEU A 74 -8.11 6.71 -4.69
CA LEU A 74 -7.43 5.61 -4.02
C LEU A 74 -8.17 5.18 -2.75
N LEU A 75 -8.55 6.15 -1.90
CA LEU A 75 -9.30 5.91 -0.68
C LEU A 75 -10.66 5.29 -0.97
N ALA A 76 -11.37 5.75 -2.00
CA ALA A 76 -12.63 5.15 -2.43
C ALA A 76 -12.46 3.68 -2.81
N ALA A 77 -11.45 3.34 -3.62
CA ALA A 77 -11.17 1.96 -4.00
C ALA A 77 -10.81 1.07 -2.78
N LEU A 78 -9.97 1.58 -1.87
CA LEU A 78 -9.61 0.86 -0.64
C LEU A 78 -10.82 0.64 0.27
N GLN A 79 -11.73 1.62 0.38
CA GLN A 79 -12.98 1.50 1.13
C GLN A 79 -13.99 0.54 0.50
N GLU A 80 -13.92 0.35 -0.82
CA GLU A 80 -14.69 -0.67 -1.56
C GLU A 80 -14.08 -2.07 -1.45
N GLY A 81 -12.90 -2.19 -0.83
CA GLY A 81 -12.24 -3.46 -0.55
C GLY A 81 -11.17 -3.86 -1.56
N ALA A 82 -10.68 -2.93 -2.38
CA ALA A 82 -9.50 -3.18 -3.20
C ALA A 82 -8.30 -3.54 -2.31
N ASP A 83 -7.54 -4.57 -2.70
CA ASP A 83 -6.38 -5.03 -1.93
C ASP A 83 -5.15 -4.19 -2.32
N PRO A 84 -4.50 -3.47 -1.39
CA PRO A 84 -3.31 -2.67 -1.69
C PRO A 84 -2.08 -3.48 -2.12
N ASN A 85 -2.12 -4.80 -1.97
CA ASN A 85 -1.13 -5.73 -2.48
C ASN A 85 -1.57 -6.44 -3.76
N GLU A 86 -2.77 -6.13 -4.28
CA GLU A 86 -3.27 -6.71 -5.53
C GLU A 86 -2.31 -6.41 -6.68
N GLU A 87 -2.15 -7.41 -7.55
CA GLU A 87 -1.33 -7.30 -8.74
C GLU A 87 -2.21 -6.89 -9.92
N GLU A 88 -1.78 -5.88 -10.69
CA GLU A 88 -2.45 -5.54 -11.94
C GLU A 88 -2.22 -6.67 -12.95
N SER A 89 -3.26 -7.46 -13.16
CA SER A 89 -3.25 -8.60 -14.08
C SER A 89 -3.72 -8.22 -15.49
N GLU A 90 -4.30 -7.04 -15.69
CA GLU A 90 -4.79 -6.66 -17.01
C GLU A 90 -3.65 -6.31 -17.98
N PRO A 91 -3.52 -7.04 -19.10
CA PRO A 91 -2.52 -6.75 -20.11
C PRO A 91 -2.81 -5.46 -20.88
N ARG A 92 -3.95 -4.77 -20.66
CA ARG A 92 -4.25 -3.52 -21.36
C ARG A 92 -3.28 -2.40 -20.99
N LEU A 93 -2.68 -2.50 -19.81
CA LEU A 93 -1.58 -1.68 -19.39
C LEU A 93 -0.30 -2.54 -19.41
N VAL A 94 0.06 -3.15 -20.55
CA VAL A 94 1.33 -3.92 -20.71
C VAL A 94 2.54 -3.17 -20.13
N LEU A 95 2.46 -1.83 -20.11
CA LEU A 95 3.48 -0.95 -19.54
C LEU A 95 3.32 -0.68 -18.03
N ARG A 96 2.38 -1.25 -17.28
CA ARG A 96 2.12 -0.92 -15.85
C ARG A 96 1.83 -2.17 -15.01
N SER A 97 2.54 -3.26 -15.25
CA SER A 97 2.56 -4.39 -14.31
C SER A 97 3.23 -3.99 -13.00
N GLY A 98 2.61 -4.31 -11.88
CA GLY A 98 3.13 -4.03 -10.55
C GLY A 98 2.00 -3.88 -9.54
N ARG A 99 2.36 -3.88 -8.27
CA ARG A 99 1.44 -3.54 -7.19
C ARG A 99 1.35 -2.02 -7.05
N PRO A 100 0.31 -1.49 -6.40
CA PRO A 100 0.15 -0.06 -6.18
C PRO A 100 1.40 0.65 -5.62
N LEU A 101 2.13 0.03 -4.69
CA LEU A 101 3.39 0.57 -4.15
C LEU A 101 4.51 0.63 -5.20
N ASP A 102 4.65 -0.40 -6.04
CA ASP A 102 5.68 -0.43 -7.10
C ASP A 102 5.43 0.73 -8.09
N LEU A 103 4.16 0.96 -8.42
CA LEU A 103 3.73 2.03 -9.32
C LEU A 103 4.00 3.44 -8.75
N CYS A 104 4.03 3.60 -7.42
CA CYS A 104 4.37 4.88 -6.79
C CYS A 104 5.84 5.27 -6.97
N LEU A 105 6.72 4.32 -7.29
CA LEU A 105 8.17 4.53 -7.40
C LEU A 105 8.69 4.51 -8.86
N ASP A 106 7.82 4.23 -9.83
CA ASP A 106 8.23 3.98 -11.20
C ASP A 106 8.38 5.29 -12.01
N TYR A 107 9.58 5.86 -11.95
CA TYR A 107 9.95 7.04 -12.72
C TYR A 107 10.07 6.81 -14.23
N THR A 108 10.27 5.57 -14.69
CA THR A 108 10.42 5.29 -16.14
C THR A 108 9.15 5.59 -16.92
N LYS A 109 8.01 5.75 -16.21
CA LYS A 109 6.68 5.96 -16.75
C LYS A 109 6.10 7.33 -16.41
N ALA A 110 6.77 8.08 -15.53
CA ALA A 110 6.54 9.50 -15.37
C ALA A 110 7.28 10.19 -16.52
N ASP A 111 6.51 10.84 -17.39
CA ASP A 111 7.10 11.76 -18.37
C ASP A 111 8.01 12.72 -17.60
N VAL A 112 9.29 12.82 -17.99
CA VAL A 112 10.34 13.50 -17.21
C VAL A 112 9.99 14.96 -16.89
N ALA A 113 9.10 15.55 -17.68
CA ALA A 113 8.55 16.89 -17.49
C ALA A 113 7.47 16.98 -16.38
N ASP A 114 6.83 15.87 -16.04
CA ASP A 114 5.66 15.82 -15.17
C ASP A 114 6.07 15.44 -13.74
N GLN A 115 6.19 16.46 -12.89
CA GLN A 115 6.52 16.34 -11.47
C GLN A 115 5.47 15.57 -10.65
N SER A 116 4.44 14.99 -11.28
CA SER A 116 3.40 14.15 -10.64
C SER A 116 3.94 13.07 -9.69
N LEU A 117 5.12 12.52 -9.93
CA LEU A 117 5.78 11.53 -9.05
C LEU A 117 6.21 12.15 -7.72
N LEU A 118 6.67 13.41 -7.71
CA LEU A 118 7.13 14.09 -6.49
C LEU A 118 6.02 14.23 -5.44
N ASN A 119 4.76 14.16 -5.88
CA ASN A 119 3.58 14.23 -5.02
C ASN A 119 3.11 12.85 -4.54
N ASN A 120 3.83 11.76 -4.79
CA ASN A 120 3.38 10.41 -4.44
C ASN A 120 3.69 10.00 -2.98
N ILE A 121 4.42 10.79 -2.19
CA ILE A 121 4.67 10.43 -0.78
C ILE A 121 3.36 10.17 0.01
N PRO A 122 2.33 11.02 -0.07
CA PRO A 122 1.08 10.77 0.65
C PRO A 122 0.31 9.58 0.08
N VAL A 123 0.48 9.27 -1.21
CA VAL A 123 -0.08 8.07 -1.86
C VAL A 123 0.57 6.81 -1.30
N ILE A 124 1.90 6.80 -1.15
CA ILE A 124 2.65 5.71 -0.53
C ILE A 124 2.17 5.50 0.91
N GLN A 125 2.07 6.58 1.69
CA GLN A 125 1.63 6.49 3.09
C GLN A 125 0.19 5.94 3.19
N MET A 126 -0.73 6.40 2.34
CA MET A 126 -2.11 5.89 2.29
C MET A 126 -2.16 4.39 1.98
N LEU A 127 -1.36 3.91 1.02
CA LEU A 127 -1.28 2.48 0.72
C LEU A 127 -0.77 1.67 1.93
N LEU A 128 0.27 2.15 2.61
CA LEU A 128 0.84 1.51 3.80
C LEU A 128 -0.16 1.49 4.97
N ASP A 129 -0.86 2.59 5.20
CA ASP A 129 -1.88 2.72 6.25
C ASP A 129 -3.04 1.74 6.05
N HIS A 130 -3.30 1.36 4.79
CA HIS A 130 -4.29 0.37 4.41
C HIS A 130 -3.77 -1.06 4.26
N GLY A 131 -2.50 -1.33 4.60
CA GLY A 131 -1.94 -2.68 4.66
C GLY A 131 -1.11 -3.11 3.44
N ALA A 132 -0.64 -2.18 2.63
CA ALA A 132 0.38 -2.49 1.63
C ALA A 132 1.67 -2.99 2.32
N ASP A 133 2.23 -4.11 1.89
CA ASP A 133 3.45 -4.68 2.44
C ASP A 133 4.68 -4.31 1.58
N PRO A 134 5.58 -3.43 2.07
CA PRO A 134 6.76 -3.00 1.33
C PRO A 134 7.87 -4.08 1.26
N ARG A 135 7.73 -5.20 1.97
CA ARG A 135 8.72 -6.30 2.05
C ARG A 135 8.51 -7.34 0.96
N LEU A 136 7.31 -7.39 0.40
CA LEU A 136 6.92 -8.30 -0.67
C LEU A 136 7.75 -7.99 -1.93
N ASP A 137 8.23 -9.07 -2.57
CA ASP A 137 9.02 -8.98 -3.80
C ASP A 137 8.20 -8.35 -4.93
N PRO A 138 8.83 -7.56 -5.81
CA PRO A 138 8.15 -7.03 -6.97
C PRO A 138 7.82 -8.16 -7.95
N ILE A 139 6.78 -7.94 -8.74
CA ILE A 139 6.41 -8.86 -9.80
C ILE A 139 7.57 -8.92 -10.80
N PRO A 140 8.12 -10.12 -11.11
CA PRO A 140 9.10 -10.25 -12.18
C PRO A 140 8.49 -9.69 -13.48
N PRO A 141 9.28 -9.01 -14.31
CA PRO A 141 8.74 -8.36 -15.48
C PRO A 141 8.14 -9.44 -16.39
N LEU A 142 7.07 -9.09 -17.10
CA LEU A 142 6.76 -9.79 -18.35
C LEU A 142 8.05 -9.82 -19.19
N LYS A 143 8.35 -10.95 -19.82
CA LYS A 143 9.64 -11.34 -20.48
C LYS A 143 10.31 -10.31 -21.41
N HIS A 144 9.70 -9.14 -21.63
CA HIS A 144 10.06 -8.12 -22.59
C HIS A 144 10.29 -6.72 -21.96
N LEU A 145 10.18 -6.57 -20.63
CA LEU A 145 10.44 -5.30 -19.95
C LEU A 145 11.67 -5.41 -19.02
N PRO A 146 12.51 -4.36 -18.96
CA PRO A 146 13.54 -4.29 -17.93
C PRO A 146 12.85 -4.13 -16.58
N ALA A 147 12.77 -5.19 -15.77
CA ALA A 147 12.36 -5.02 -14.39
C ALA A 147 13.43 -4.31 -13.58
N CYS A 148 12.98 -3.59 -12.57
CA CYS A 148 13.70 -3.50 -11.32
C CYS A 148 13.17 -4.63 -10.40
N PRO A 149 13.80 -5.83 -10.35
CA PRO A 149 13.35 -6.94 -9.50
C PRO A 149 13.77 -6.71 -8.04
N VAL A 150 13.59 -5.50 -7.56
CA VAL A 150 13.95 -5.08 -6.21
C VAL A 150 12.71 -4.69 -5.43
N LYS A 151 12.65 -5.10 -4.16
CA LYS A 151 11.61 -4.69 -3.22
C LYS A 151 11.45 -3.17 -3.22
N PRO A 152 10.23 -2.63 -2.98
CA PRO A 152 9.99 -1.19 -2.94
C PRO A 152 11.01 -0.39 -2.11
N VAL A 153 11.38 -0.92 -0.92
CA VAL A 153 12.41 -0.33 -0.05
C VAL A 153 13.76 -0.21 -0.78
N GLU A 154 14.20 -1.29 -1.42
CA GLU A 154 15.47 -1.35 -2.13
C GLU A 154 15.46 -0.53 -3.43
N GLN A 155 14.32 -0.46 -4.12
CA GLN A 155 14.14 0.40 -5.27
C GLN A 155 14.34 1.86 -4.87
N ALA A 156 13.60 2.33 -3.86
CA ALA A 156 13.69 3.71 -3.39
C ALA A 156 15.13 4.07 -2.96
N ARG A 157 15.82 3.15 -2.27
CA ARG A 157 17.24 3.33 -1.89
C ARG A 157 18.17 3.49 -3.09
N ARG A 158 18.03 2.63 -4.10
CA ARG A 158 18.86 2.67 -5.33
C ARG A 158 18.61 3.95 -6.13
N GLU A 159 17.34 4.30 -6.31
CA GLU A 159 16.95 5.50 -7.05
C GLU A 159 17.39 6.77 -6.32
N ALA A 160 17.32 6.82 -4.98
CA ALA A 160 17.86 7.93 -4.19
C ALA A 160 19.36 8.13 -4.40
N ALA A 161 20.13 7.05 -4.56
CA ALA A 161 21.56 7.12 -4.82
C ALA A 161 21.89 7.63 -6.24
N ALA A 162 21.04 7.35 -7.22
CA ALA A 162 21.22 7.75 -8.62
C ALA A 162 20.64 9.13 -8.95
N ALA A 163 19.56 9.53 -8.27
CA ALA A 163 18.81 10.74 -8.56
C ALA A 163 19.52 12.02 -8.11
N LYS A 164 19.07 13.16 -8.66
CA LYS A 164 19.53 14.51 -8.31
C LYS A 164 18.35 15.43 -8.04
N GLY A 165 18.62 16.54 -7.35
CA GLY A 165 17.63 17.61 -7.15
C GLY A 165 16.37 17.14 -6.40
N PRO A 166 15.17 17.60 -6.80
CA PRO A 166 13.91 17.24 -6.14
C PRO A 166 13.64 15.74 -6.12
N MET A 167 14.04 15.02 -7.17
CA MET A 167 13.81 13.58 -7.29
C MET A 167 14.59 12.79 -6.24
N LYS A 168 15.81 13.23 -5.91
CA LYS A 168 16.59 12.62 -4.83
C LYS A 168 15.85 12.71 -3.50
N ARG A 169 15.32 13.90 -3.17
CA ARG A 169 14.55 14.12 -1.93
C ARG A 169 13.30 13.24 -1.87
N PHE A 170 12.60 13.12 -3.00
CA PHE A 170 11.46 12.22 -3.11
C PHE A 170 11.84 10.78 -2.77
N TYR A 171 12.89 10.23 -3.40
CA TYR A 171 13.28 8.84 -3.14
C TYR A 171 13.86 8.60 -1.75
N GLU A 172 14.58 9.58 -1.18
CA GLU A 172 15.04 9.52 0.21
C GLU A 172 13.85 9.43 1.18
N GLU A 173 12.82 10.25 0.95
CA GLU A 173 11.61 10.25 1.77
C GLU A 173 10.77 8.97 1.58
N ALA A 174 10.61 8.53 0.33
CA ALA A 174 9.94 7.27 0.02
C ALA A 174 10.65 6.09 0.71
N HIS A 175 11.99 6.04 0.64
CA HIS A 175 12.78 5.02 1.32
C HIS A 175 12.59 5.07 2.84
N ARG A 176 12.59 6.27 3.44
CA ARG A 176 12.36 6.46 4.89
C ARG A 176 11.01 5.87 5.31
N VAL A 177 9.93 6.23 4.60
CA VAL A 177 8.56 5.78 4.88
C VAL A 177 8.42 4.27 4.70
N LEU A 178 8.89 3.72 3.56
CA LEU A 178 8.82 2.29 3.27
C LEU A 178 9.64 1.45 4.26
N LYS A 179 10.86 1.89 4.60
CA LYS A 179 11.71 1.19 5.57
C LYS A 179 11.06 1.17 6.95
N LYS A 180 10.49 2.29 7.40
CA LYS A 180 9.79 2.37 8.68
C LYS A 180 8.61 1.39 8.73
N ALA A 181 7.81 1.32 7.66
CA ALA A 181 6.72 0.36 7.57
C ALA A 181 7.21 -1.10 7.57
N ALA A 182 8.28 -1.40 6.84
CA ALA A 182 8.91 -2.73 6.83
C ALA A 182 9.42 -3.13 8.24
N ASP A 183 10.18 -2.24 8.90
CA ASP A 183 10.71 -2.48 10.26
C ASP A 183 9.55 -2.74 11.26
N ARG A 184 8.43 -2.02 11.12
CA ARG A 184 7.23 -2.21 11.94
C ARG A 184 6.62 -3.59 11.74
N LEU A 185 6.44 -4.03 10.48
CA LEU A 185 5.91 -5.36 10.18
C LEU A 185 6.85 -6.46 10.68
N ASP A 186 8.16 -6.31 10.50
CA ASP A 186 9.15 -7.25 11.02
C ASP A 186 9.13 -7.35 12.56
N TRP A 187 8.82 -6.24 13.25
CA TRP A 187 8.62 -6.26 14.70
C TRP A 187 7.35 -6.99 15.11
N LEU A 188 6.23 -6.78 14.40
CA LEU A 188 4.97 -7.49 14.66
C LEU A 188 5.13 -9.01 14.48
N ASP A 189 5.77 -9.45 13.40
CA ASP A 189 6.04 -10.86 13.14
C ASP A 189 6.86 -11.50 14.28
N ARG A 190 7.80 -10.77 14.89
CA ARG A 190 8.56 -11.26 16.04
C ARG A 190 7.69 -11.44 17.27
N LEU A 191 6.76 -10.53 17.55
CA LEU A 191 5.85 -10.65 18.70
C LEU A 191 4.91 -11.85 18.57
N GLU A 192 4.38 -12.11 17.38
CA GLU A 192 3.50 -13.25 17.12
C GLU A 192 4.22 -14.60 17.35
N ASN A 193 5.50 -14.66 16.96
CA ASN A 193 6.34 -15.84 17.17
C ASN A 193 6.67 -16.10 18.65
N VAL A 194 6.87 -15.05 19.46
CA VAL A 194 7.08 -15.19 20.91
C VAL A 194 5.81 -15.70 21.60
N SER A 195 4.64 -15.13 21.28
CA SER A 195 3.36 -15.54 21.88
C SER A 195 3.00 -17.02 21.61
N SER A 196 3.44 -17.54 20.46
CA SER A 196 3.21 -18.93 20.07
C SER A 196 4.10 -19.92 20.85
N SER A 197 5.32 -19.51 21.22
CA SER A 197 6.31 -20.36 21.91
C SER A 197 6.00 -20.54 23.41
N ASP A 198 5.41 -19.54 24.06
CA ASP A 198 5.03 -19.63 25.48
C ASP A 198 3.80 -20.54 25.71
N LYS A 199 2.93 -20.69 24.71
CA LYS A 199 1.79 -21.62 24.78
C LYS A 199 2.21 -23.09 24.75
N SER A 200 3.31 -23.43 24.08
CA SER A 200 3.83 -24.80 24.07
C SER A 200 4.52 -25.20 25.38
N THR A 201 5.06 -24.25 26.13
CA THR A 201 5.83 -24.54 27.37
C THR A 201 4.92 -24.78 28.58
N LEU A 202 3.65 -24.37 28.52
CA LEU A 202 2.70 -24.53 29.62
C LEU A 202 2.07 -25.93 29.74
N GLY A 203 2.44 -26.90 28.91
CA GLY A 203 2.20 -28.32 29.21
C GLY A 203 0.78 -28.67 29.63
N LEU A 204 -0.24 -27.98 29.11
CA LEU A 204 -1.64 -28.38 29.23
C LEU A 204 -1.91 -29.49 28.21
N ASP A 205 -1.07 -30.52 28.22
CA ASP A 205 -1.35 -31.79 27.58
C ASP A 205 -2.36 -32.49 28.51
N GLY A 206 -3.60 -32.04 28.39
CA GLY A 206 -4.77 -32.59 29.06
C GLY A 206 -4.97 -34.02 28.59
N THR A 207 -4.20 -34.94 29.17
CA THR A 207 -4.51 -36.36 29.16
C THR A 207 -5.70 -36.57 30.09
N GLU A 208 -6.89 -36.12 29.68
CA GLU A 208 -8.14 -36.60 30.24
C GLU A 208 -8.25 -38.08 29.87
N LYS A 209 -7.75 -38.94 30.76
CA LYS A 209 -8.13 -40.35 30.79
C LYS A 209 -9.63 -40.41 31.05
N GLY A 210 -10.40 -40.51 29.97
CA GLY A 210 -11.82 -40.81 30.04
C GLY A 210 -12.07 -42.09 30.86
N PRO A 211 -13.13 -42.12 31.68
CA PRO A 211 -13.42 -43.27 32.53
C PRO A 211 -13.71 -44.50 31.67
N ARG A 212 -12.97 -45.58 31.93
CA ARG A 212 -13.28 -46.91 31.41
C ARG A 212 -14.68 -47.30 31.88
N GLN A 213 -15.62 -47.38 30.95
CA GLN A 213 -16.87 -48.08 31.18
C GLN A 213 -16.58 -49.58 31.17
N THR A 214 -16.87 -50.23 32.30
CA THR A 214 -16.89 -51.69 32.50
C THR A 214 -18.29 -52.22 32.29
#